data_AF-A0A641RWX2-F1
#
_entry.id   AF-A0A641RWX2-F1
#
_cell.length_a   1.000
_cell.length_b   1.000
_cell.length_c   1.000
_cell.angle_alpha   90.00
_cell.angle_beta   90.00
_cell.angle_gamma   90.00
#
_symmetry.space_group_name_H-M   'P 1'
#
loop_
_entity.id
_entity.type
_entity.pdbx_description
1 polymer ?
#
loop_
_entity_poly.entity_id
_entity_poly.type
_entity_poly.pdbx_seq_one_letter_code
_entity_poly.pdbx_strand_id
1 'polypeptide(L)'
;QVVPISIAIIFIIMFILFSNARDAGLVLLNVPFAAVGGIVALLITRFNFSISAGIGFIALFGICIQNGVIMISDIKANLKLGSPLEEATKEGVRSRIRPVIMTAAMAAIGLLPAAMSHGIGSESQRPLAIVIIGGLIGATFFALFVFPLIVEVVYERMLYDKNGKLLQRRI
;
A
#
# COMPACT_ATOMS: atom_id res chain seq x y z
N GLN A 1 13.56 16.07 11.87
CA GLN A 1 14.25 16.64 10.68
C GLN A 1 14.43 15.62 9.56
N VAL A 2 14.66 14.33 9.83
CA VAL A 2 14.81 13.28 8.79
C VAL A 2 13.52 12.87 8.07
N VAL A 3 12.36 12.84 8.76
CA VAL A 3 11.09 12.33 8.20
C VAL A 3 10.62 13.07 6.93
N PRO A 4 10.63 14.42 6.84
CA PRO A 4 10.20 15.14 5.63
C PRO A 4 11.11 14.86 4.42
N ILE A 5 12.41 14.74 4.66
CA ILE A 5 13.42 14.46 3.62
C ILE A 5 13.22 13.05 3.07
N SER A 6 12.97 12.06 3.94
CA SER A 6 12.69 10.68 3.51
C SER A 6 11.43 10.59 2.64
N ILE A 7 10.35 11.31 2.97
CA ILE A 7 9.12 11.33 2.18
C ILE A 7 9.35 11.98 0.81
N ALA A 8 10.11 13.08 0.75
CA ALA A 8 10.45 13.74 -0.51
C ALA A 8 11.25 12.84 -1.46
N ILE A 9 12.21 12.07 -0.93
CA ILE A 9 13.01 11.13 -1.72
C ILE A 9 12.16 9.96 -2.24
N ILE A 10 11.27 9.40 -1.41
CA ILE A 10 10.34 8.33 -1.83
C ILE A 10 9.43 8.83 -2.97
N PHE A 11 8.95 10.07 -2.89
CA PHE A 11 8.13 10.69 -3.94
C PHE A 11 8.88 10.80 -5.27
N ILE A 12 10.14 11.26 -5.26
CA ILE A 12 10.96 11.41 -6.48
C ILE A 12 11.22 10.05 -7.15
N ILE A 13 11.56 9.02 -6.36
CA ILE A 13 11.78 7.66 -6.88
C ILE A 13 10.51 7.10 -7.52
N MET A 14 9.35 7.30 -6.88
CA MET A 14 8.05 6.90 -7.43
C MET A 14 7.69 7.63 -8.71
N PHE A 15 7.97 8.93 -8.79
CA PHE A 15 7.71 9.74 -9.98
C PHE A 15 8.48 9.22 -11.20
N ILE A 16 9.75 8.85 -11.01
CA ILE A 16 10.58 8.28 -12.08
C ILE A 16 10.06 6.90 -12.50
N LEU A 17 9.61 6.06 -11.55
CA LEU A 17 9.18 4.68 -11.82
C LEU A 17 7.94 4.59 -12.73
N PHE A 18 6.96 5.47 -12.54
CA PHE A 18 5.69 5.39 -13.28
C PHE A 18 5.65 6.23 -14.55
N SER A 19 6.52 7.24 -14.69
CA SER A 19 6.48 8.23 -15.79
C SER A 19 5.09 8.87 -16.02
N ASN A 20 4.19 8.75 -15.04
CA ASN A 20 2.82 9.24 -15.03
C ASN A 20 2.46 9.63 -13.58
N ALA A 21 2.25 10.93 -13.36
CA ALA A 21 1.97 11.47 -12.03
C ALA A 21 0.69 10.92 -11.39
N ARG A 22 -0.26 10.42 -12.19
CA ARG A 22 -1.53 9.86 -11.70
C ARG A 22 -1.37 8.47 -11.11
N ASP A 23 -0.69 7.57 -11.81
CA ASP A 23 -0.41 6.20 -11.34
C ASP A 23 0.45 6.28 -10.05
N ALA A 24 1.44 7.17 -10.05
CA ALA A 24 2.23 7.47 -8.85
C ALA A 24 1.36 8.01 -7.71
N GLY A 25 0.46 8.96 -7.97
CA GLY A 25 -0.46 9.51 -6.97
C GLY A 25 -1.42 8.49 -6.37
N LEU A 26 -1.95 7.58 -7.18
CA LEU A 26 -2.79 6.47 -6.72
C LEU A 26 -2.02 5.56 -5.76
N VAL A 27 -0.82 5.13 -6.14
CA VAL A 27 0.01 4.29 -5.26
C VAL A 27 0.36 5.02 -3.97
N LEU A 28 0.68 6.31 -4.06
CA LEU A 28 1.06 7.13 -2.91
C LEU A 28 -0.10 7.33 -1.93
N LEU A 29 -1.34 7.26 -2.42
CA LEU A 29 -2.53 7.28 -1.57
C LEU A 29 -2.54 6.12 -0.58
N ASN A 30 -1.95 4.97 -0.90
CA ASN A 30 -1.90 3.84 0.05
C ASN A 30 -1.02 4.13 1.29
N VAL A 31 -0.01 5.00 1.15
CA VAL A 31 0.96 5.33 2.21
C VAL A 31 0.28 5.92 3.46
N PRO A 32 -0.55 6.98 3.38
CA PRO A 32 -1.25 7.50 4.55
C PRO A 32 -2.21 6.49 5.18
N PHE A 33 -2.87 5.62 4.41
CA PHE A 33 -3.74 4.59 4.99
C PHE A 33 -2.95 3.52 5.76
N ALA A 34 -1.80 3.11 5.25
CA ALA A 34 -0.88 2.25 5.99
C ALA A 34 -0.37 2.95 7.27
N ALA A 35 -0.04 4.24 7.17
CA ALA A 35 0.39 5.04 8.33
C ALA A 35 -0.70 5.07 9.41
N VAL A 36 -1.97 5.29 9.05
CA VAL A 36 -3.10 5.25 9.99
C VAL A 36 -3.18 3.90 10.70
N GLY A 37 -3.06 2.79 9.97
CA GLY A 37 -3.05 1.45 10.57
C GLY A 37 -1.93 1.25 11.60
N GLY A 38 -0.71 1.71 11.27
CA GLY A 38 0.44 1.62 12.18
C GLY A 38 0.32 2.54 13.40
N ILE A 39 -0.23 3.76 13.21
CA ILE A 39 -0.47 4.73 14.30
C ILE A 39 -1.53 4.18 15.27
N VAL A 40 -2.62 3.64 14.75
CA VAL A 40 -3.69 3.03 15.55
C VAL A 40 -3.13 1.86 16.38
N ALA A 41 -2.25 1.04 15.79
CA ALA A 41 -1.62 -0.08 16.50
C ALA A 41 -0.74 0.37 17.68
N LEU A 42 0.06 1.42 17.50
CA LEU A 42 0.84 2.03 18.59
C LEU A 42 -0.07 2.61 19.69
N LEU A 43 -1.16 3.26 19.30
CA LEU A 43 -2.15 3.82 20.22
C LEU A 43 -2.82 2.74 21.08
N ILE A 44 -3.24 1.64 20.46
CA ILE A 44 -3.87 0.51 21.17
C ILE A 44 -2.88 -0.17 22.12
N THR A 45 -1.63 -0.36 21.68
CA THR A 45 -0.58 -1.00 22.48
C THR A 45 0.10 -0.04 23.48
N ARG A 46 -0.31 1.25 23.51
CA ARG A 46 0.20 2.30 24.40
C ARG A 46 1.71 2.56 24.26
N PHE A 47 2.31 2.24 23.11
CA PHE A 47 3.69 2.58 22.82
C PHE A 47 3.80 3.98 22.21
N ASN A 48 4.82 4.72 22.63
CA ASN A 48 5.15 6.02 22.07
C ASN A 48 5.82 5.89 20.70
N PHE A 49 5.73 6.95 19.89
CA PHE A 49 6.47 7.04 18.64
C PHE A 49 7.97 7.18 18.92
N SER A 50 8.73 6.13 18.60
CA SER A 50 10.19 6.08 18.76
C SER A 50 10.91 6.01 17.40
N ILE A 51 12.25 6.15 17.41
CA ILE A 51 13.06 6.01 16.19
C ILE A 51 12.85 4.63 15.55
N SER A 52 12.75 3.58 16.36
CA SER A 52 12.48 2.22 15.90
C SER A 52 11.10 2.04 15.29
N ALA A 53 10.08 2.71 15.85
CA ALA A 53 8.75 2.76 15.23
C ALA A 53 8.80 3.43 13.85
N GLY A 54 9.58 4.51 13.71
CA GLY A 54 9.82 5.19 12.44
C GLY A 54 10.42 4.29 11.36
N ILE A 55 11.39 3.44 11.72
CA ILE A 55 11.94 2.43 10.81
C ILE A 55 10.88 1.42 10.39
N GLY A 56 10.01 1.00 11.32
CA GLY A 56 8.85 0.14 11.03
C GLY A 56 7.89 0.78 10.02
N PHE A 57 7.61 2.07 10.13
CA PHE A 57 6.79 2.79 9.15
C PHE A 57 7.45 2.84 7.76
N ILE A 58 8.77 3.05 7.68
CA ILE A 58 9.47 3.04 6.39
C ILE A 58 9.34 1.65 5.71
N ALA A 59 9.55 0.57 6.46
CA ALA A 59 9.36 -0.79 5.95
C ALA A 59 7.92 -1.03 5.48
N LEU A 60 6.94 -0.61 6.30
CA LEU A 60 5.52 -0.68 5.97
C LEU A 60 5.19 0.08 4.67
N PHE A 61 5.71 1.29 4.50
CA PHE A 61 5.50 2.07 3.28
C PHE A 61 6.06 1.39 2.05
N GLY A 62 7.24 0.77 2.15
CA GLY A 62 7.82 -0.01 1.05
C GLY A 62 6.91 -1.17 0.61
N ILE A 63 6.42 -1.97 1.56
CA ILE A 63 5.50 -3.08 1.27
C ILE A 63 4.19 -2.58 0.65
N CYS A 64 3.67 -1.48 1.19
CA CYS A 64 2.42 -0.88 0.74
C CYS A 64 2.52 -0.31 -0.69
N ILE A 65 3.60 0.41 -0.98
CA ILE A 65 3.92 0.92 -2.32
C ILE A 65 4.06 -0.24 -3.30
N GLN A 66 4.80 -1.29 -2.94
CA GLN A 66 4.98 -2.45 -3.82
C GLN A 66 3.65 -3.13 -4.14
N ASN A 67 2.76 -3.29 -3.15
CA ASN A 67 1.43 -3.84 -3.38
C ASN A 67 0.59 -2.97 -4.32
N GLY A 68 0.61 -1.64 -4.13
CA GLY A 68 -0.07 -0.70 -5.00
C GLY A 68 0.47 -0.71 -6.44
N VAL A 69 1.80 -0.74 -6.59
CA VAL A 69 2.47 -0.78 -7.90
C VAL A 69 2.06 -2.01 -8.69
N ILE A 70 2.11 -3.19 -8.06
CA ILE A 70 1.79 -4.42 -8.77
C ILE A 70 0.31 -4.46 -9.14
N MET A 71 -0.60 -4.00 -8.27
CA MET A 71 -2.02 -3.98 -8.61
C MET A 71 -2.33 -3.07 -9.80
N ILE A 72 -1.77 -1.85 -9.85
CA ILE A 72 -1.94 -0.96 -11.01
C ILE A 72 -1.35 -1.58 -12.28
N SER A 73 -0.21 -2.26 -12.15
CA SER A 73 0.46 -2.89 -13.29
C SER A 73 -0.36 -4.04 -13.86
N ASP A 74 -0.97 -4.88 -13.00
CA ASP A 74 -1.85 -5.98 -13.40
C ASP A 74 -3.11 -5.46 -14.09
N ILE A 75 -3.75 -4.43 -13.53
CA ILE A 75 -4.94 -3.79 -14.14
C ILE A 75 -4.58 -3.22 -15.51
N LYS A 76 -3.45 -2.52 -15.63
CA LYS A 76 -2.97 -1.95 -16.90
C LYS A 76 -2.61 -3.03 -17.92
N ALA A 77 -2.05 -4.16 -17.49
CA ALA A 77 -1.78 -5.29 -18.36
C ALA A 77 -3.09 -5.90 -18.92
N ASN A 78 -4.10 -6.08 -18.08
CA ASN A 78 -5.41 -6.59 -18.50
C ASN A 78 -6.16 -5.62 -19.44
N LEU A 79 -6.03 -4.31 -19.20
CA LEU A 79 -6.55 -3.28 -20.11
C LEU A 79 -5.85 -3.31 -21.48
N LYS A 80 -4.53 -3.54 -21.51
CA LYS A 80 -3.78 -3.69 -22.78
C LYS A 80 -4.19 -4.94 -23.57
N LEU A 81 -4.63 -5.98 -22.88
CA LEU A 81 -5.18 -7.19 -23.49
C LEU A 81 -6.60 -7.00 -24.04
N GLY A 82 -7.20 -5.81 -23.87
CA GLY A 82 -8.52 -5.47 -24.39
C GLY A 82 -9.68 -5.79 -23.45
N SER A 83 -9.40 -6.18 -22.20
CA SER A 83 -10.45 -6.45 -21.21
C SER A 83 -11.16 -5.14 -20.81
N PRO A 84 -12.49 -5.16 -20.59
CA PRO A 84 -13.20 -4.02 -20.03
C PRO A 84 -12.67 -3.69 -18.62
N LEU A 85 -12.73 -2.41 -18.24
CA LEU A 85 -12.13 -1.90 -17.00
C LEU A 85 -12.62 -2.64 -15.75
N GLU A 86 -13.91 -2.96 -15.69
CA GLU A 86 -14.53 -3.71 -14.59
C GLU A 86 -13.91 -5.11 -14.46
N GLU A 87 -13.71 -5.82 -15.57
CA GLU A 87 -13.12 -7.15 -15.60
C GLU A 87 -11.62 -7.11 -15.29
N ALA A 88 -10.90 -6.13 -15.84
CA ALA A 88 -9.49 -5.90 -15.55
C ALA A 88 -9.24 -5.60 -14.07
N THR A 89 -10.14 -4.83 -13.43
CA THR A 89 -10.08 -4.51 -12.00
C THR A 89 -10.42 -5.71 -11.14
N LYS A 90 -11.48 -6.46 -11.48
CA LYS A 90 -11.86 -7.69 -10.77
C LYS A 90 -10.75 -8.75 -10.81
N GLU A 91 -10.18 -9.02 -11.97
CA GLU A 91 -9.07 -9.98 -12.09
C GLU A 91 -7.79 -9.46 -11.43
N GLY A 92 -7.52 -8.15 -11.52
CA GLY A 92 -6.44 -7.50 -10.78
C GLY A 92 -6.60 -7.63 -9.26
N VAL A 93 -7.81 -7.55 -8.70
CA VAL A 93 -8.03 -7.79 -7.27
C VAL A 93 -7.88 -9.26 -6.94
N ARG A 94 -8.50 -10.14 -7.75
CA ARG A 94 -8.51 -11.59 -7.53
C ARG A 94 -7.11 -12.19 -7.51
N SER A 95 -6.22 -11.75 -8.40
CA SER A 95 -4.82 -12.18 -8.44
C SER A 95 -4.04 -11.73 -7.20
N ARG A 96 -4.44 -10.62 -6.56
CA ARG A 96 -3.73 -9.98 -5.45
C ARG A 96 -4.21 -10.37 -4.06
N ILE A 97 -5.43 -10.90 -3.91
CA ILE A 97 -5.94 -11.37 -2.61
C ILE A 97 -4.97 -12.36 -1.96
N ARG A 98 -4.51 -13.39 -2.69
CA ARG A 98 -3.60 -14.40 -2.13
C ARG A 98 -2.24 -13.81 -1.73
N PRO A 99 -1.49 -13.11 -2.62
CA PRO A 99 -0.22 -12.48 -2.25
C PRO A 99 -0.32 -11.52 -1.08
N VAL A 100 -1.33 -10.64 -1.04
CA VAL A 100 -1.44 -9.62 0.01
C VAL A 100 -1.71 -10.26 1.37
N ILE A 101 -2.58 -11.28 1.42
CA ILE A 101 -2.83 -12.04 2.65
C ILE A 101 -1.58 -12.81 3.08
N MET A 102 -0.85 -13.41 2.14
CA MET A 102 0.41 -14.12 2.45
C MET A 102 1.45 -13.19 3.06
N THR A 103 1.63 -11.99 2.53
CA THR A 103 2.56 -11.00 3.10
C THR A 103 2.12 -10.56 4.50
N ALA A 104 0.83 -10.28 4.69
CA ALA A 104 0.31 -9.89 6.00
C ALA A 104 0.47 -11.02 7.04
N ALA A 105 0.16 -12.26 6.67
CA ALA A 105 0.32 -13.42 7.54
C ALA A 105 1.80 -13.69 7.87
N MET A 106 2.68 -13.64 6.86
CA MET A 106 4.12 -13.84 7.06
C MET A 106 4.70 -12.80 8.01
N ALA A 107 4.35 -11.52 7.83
CA ALA A 107 4.81 -10.45 8.72
C ALA A 107 4.24 -10.60 10.13
N ALA A 108 2.95 -10.91 10.26
CA ALA A 108 2.30 -11.12 11.55
C ALA A 108 2.97 -12.25 12.33
N ILE A 109 3.16 -13.42 11.71
CA ILE A 109 3.79 -14.58 12.36
C ILE A 109 5.27 -14.32 12.65
N GLY A 110 6.01 -13.74 11.70
CA GLY A 110 7.45 -13.49 11.84
C GLY A 110 7.78 -12.44 12.90
N LEU A 111 6.91 -11.44 13.09
CA LEU A 111 7.14 -10.35 14.04
C LEU A 111 6.38 -10.52 15.36
N LEU A 112 5.47 -11.49 15.48
CA LEU A 112 4.74 -11.78 16.71
C LEU A 112 5.66 -11.95 17.94
N PRO A 113 6.75 -12.75 17.86
CA PRO A 113 7.62 -12.96 19.02
C PRO A 113 8.36 -11.68 19.41
N ALA A 114 8.76 -10.87 18.42
CA ALA A 114 9.41 -9.58 18.64
C ALA A 114 8.46 -8.57 19.29
N ALA A 115 7.17 -8.60 18.93
CA ALA A 115 6.14 -7.75 19.56
C ALA A 115 5.87 -8.13 21.02
N MET A 116 6.03 -9.40 21.40
CA MET A 116 5.74 -9.91 22.75
C MET A 116 6.97 -10.09 23.65
N SER A 117 8.19 -10.00 23.12
CA SER A 117 9.43 -10.24 23.87
C SER A 117 9.61 -9.25 25.02
N HIS A 118 9.91 -9.68 26.25
CA HIS A 118 10.19 -8.82 27.43
C HIS A 118 11.68 -8.76 27.80
N GLY A 119 12.56 -9.26 26.93
CA GLY A 119 14.00 -9.33 27.19
C GLY A 119 14.73 -8.00 27.05
N ILE A 120 16.02 -7.99 27.41
CA ILE A 120 16.93 -6.86 27.19
C ILE A 120 16.96 -6.51 25.69
N GLY A 121 16.74 -5.24 25.33
CA GLY A 121 16.68 -4.77 23.94
C GLY A 121 15.28 -4.85 23.29
N SER A 122 14.27 -5.36 23.99
CA SER A 122 12.88 -5.41 23.49
C SER A 122 12.23 -4.03 23.34
N GLU A 123 12.68 -3.03 24.10
CA GLU A 123 12.22 -1.64 24.04
C GLU A 123 12.30 -1.03 22.63
N SER A 124 13.31 -1.42 21.84
CA SER A 124 13.47 -0.97 20.45
C SER A 124 12.76 -1.86 19.44
N GLN A 125 12.62 -3.16 19.72
CA GLN A 125 12.08 -4.13 18.76
C GLN A 125 10.55 -4.16 18.75
N ARG A 126 9.90 -3.99 19.91
CA ARG A 126 8.44 -4.02 20.02
C ARG A 126 7.76 -2.94 19.19
N PRO A 127 8.15 -1.65 19.26
CA PRO A 127 7.45 -0.61 18.50
C PRO A 127 7.60 -0.83 16.99
N LEU A 128 8.75 -1.34 16.55
CA LEU A 128 9.00 -1.70 15.15
C LEU A 128 8.06 -2.82 14.68
N ALA A 129 7.97 -3.90 15.45
CA ALA A 129 7.12 -5.05 15.13
C ALA A 129 5.63 -4.66 15.12
N ILE A 130 5.16 -3.93 16.14
CA ILE A 130 3.76 -3.53 16.29
C ILE A 130 3.30 -2.65 15.11
N VAL A 131 4.13 -1.69 14.70
CA VAL A 131 3.81 -0.81 13.56
C VAL A 131 3.64 -1.60 12.28
N ILE A 132 4.54 -2.55 12.00
CA ILE A 132 4.49 -3.34 10.77
C ILE A 132 3.24 -4.23 10.77
N ILE A 133 2.96 -4.93 11.88
CA ILE A 133 1.80 -5.82 11.98
C ILE A 133 0.49 -5.05 11.81
N GLY A 134 0.28 -4.01 12.63
CA GLY A 134 -0.96 -3.25 12.60
C GLY A 134 -1.12 -2.41 11.35
N GLY A 135 -0.02 -1.86 10.83
CA GLY A 135 0.04 -1.18 9.56
C GLY A 135 -0.33 -2.08 8.39
N LEU A 136 0.17 -3.33 8.37
CA LEU A 136 -0.18 -4.28 7.31
C LEU A 136 -1.63 -4.70 7.38
N ILE A 137 -2.19 -4.91 8.57
CA ILE A 137 -3.62 -5.23 8.71
C ILE A 137 -4.47 -4.09 8.12
N GLY A 138 -4.18 -2.85 8.50
CA GLY A 138 -4.86 -1.67 7.95
C GLY A 138 -4.65 -1.51 6.44
N ALA A 139 -3.41 -1.68 5.97
CA ALA A 139 -3.05 -1.55 4.57
C ALA A 139 -3.66 -2.67 3.71
N THR A 140 -3.77 -3.91 4.21
CA THR A 140 -4.42 -5.03 3.53
C THR A 140 -5.90 -4.77 3.37
N PHE A 141 -6.57 -4.28 4.41
CA PHE A 141 -7.96 -3.88 4.31
C PHE A 141 -8.14 -2.76 3.27
N PHE A 142 -7.29 -1.73 3.33
CA PHE A 142 -7.36 -0.64 2.35
C PHE A 142 -7.09 -1.13 0.91
N ALA A 143 -6.03 -1.91 0.71
CA ALA A 143 -5.59 -2.37 -0.60
C ALA A 143 -6.57 -3.33 -1.29
N LEU A 144 -7.32 -4.14 -0.53
CA LEU A 144 -8.28 -5.09 -1.11
C LEU A 144 -9.69 -4.52 -1.26
N PHE A 145 -10.11 -3.61 -0.38
CA PHE A 145 -11.48 -3.09 -0.41
C PHE A 145 -11.57 -1.69 -1.01
N VAL A 146 -10.71 -0.76 -0.58
CA VAL A 146 -10.87 0.66 -0.90
C VAL A 146 -10.06 1.05 -2.13
N PHE A 147 -8.83 0.56 -2.25
CA PHE A 147 -7.95 0.86 -3.36
C PHE A 147 -8.52 0.48 -4.74
N PRO A 148 -9.10 -0.72 -4.97
CA PRO A 148 -9.66 -1.04 -6.28
C PRO A 148 -10.83 -0.14 -6.68
N LEU A 149 -11.67 0.27 -5.73
CA LEU A 149 -12.75 1.23 -5.98
C LEU A 149 -12.20 2.58 -6.43
N ILE A 150 -11.11 3.05 -5.82
CA ILE A 150 -10.46 4.30 -6.19
C ILE A 150 -9.84 4.18 -7.58
N VAL A 151 -9.17 3.07 -7.87
CA VAL A 151 -8.58 2.81 -9.19
C VAL A 151 -9.67 2.77 -10.26
N GLU A 152 -10.77 2.07 -10.02
CA GLU A 152 -11.90 1.98 -10.94
C GLU A 152 -12.48 3.36 -11.24
N VAL A 153 -12.80 4.17 -10.23
CA VAL A 153 -13.34 5.53 -10.42
C VAL A 153 -12.37 6.44 -11.18
N VAL A 154 -11.07 6.36 -10.88
CA VAL A 154 -10.06 7.19 -11.54
C VAL A 154 -9.85 6.78 -12.99
N TYR A 155 -9.84 5.47 -13.27
CA TYR A 155 -9.69 4.95 -14.62
C TYR A 155 -10.97 5.10 -15.44
N GLU A 156 -12.16 5.02 -14.84
CA GLU A 156 -13.44 5.26 -15.50
C GLU A 156 -13.50 6.71 -16.01
N ARG A 157 -13.11 7.69 -15.19
CA ARG A 157 -12.98 9.10 -15.61
C ARG A 157 -11.91 9.35 -16.68
N MET A 158 -10.97 8.42 -16.85
CA MET A 158 -9.88 8.53 -17.82
C MET A 158 -10.19 7.83 -19.14
N LEU A 159 -10.87 6.68 -19.08
CA LEU A 159 -11.14 5.80 -20.23
C LEU A 159 -12.55 5.97 -20.79
N TYR A 160 -13.50 6.50 -20.02
CA TYR A 160 -14.89 6.68 -20.44
C TYR A 160 -15.30 8.16 -20.35
N ASP A 161 -15.84 8.71 -21.44
CA ASP A 161 -16.53 10.00 -21.40
C ASP A 161 -17.87 9.86 -20.67
N LYS A 162 -18.47 10.97 -20.20
CA LYS A 162 -19.79 11.03 -19.52
C LYS A 162 -20.95 10.32 -20.24
N ASN A 163 -20.74 9.91 -21.50
CA ASN A 163 -21.68 9.22 -22.37
C ASN A 163 -21.36 7.72 -22.58
N GLY A 164 -20.48 7.11 -21.78
CA GLY A 164 -20.21 5.66 -21.87
C GLY A 164 -19.41 5.24 -23.11
N LYS A 165 -18.68 6.16 -23.76
CA LYS A 165 -17.80 5.86 -24.90
C LYS A 165 -16.33 5.85 -24.46
N LEU A 166 -15.60 4.83 -24.92
CA LEU A 166 -14.15 4.70 -24.75
C LEU A 166 -13.43 5.91 -25.36
N LEU A 167 -12.85 6.76 -24.51
CA LEU A 167 -11.96 7.88 -24.86
C LEU A 167 -10.59 7.34 -25.29
N GLN A 168 -10.59 6.69 -26.45
CA GLN A 168 -9.48 6.57 -27.38
C GLN A 168 -8.28 5.65 -27.03
N ARG A 169 -8.12 4.68 -27.96
CA ARG A 169 -6.88 4.23 -28.62
C ARG A 169 -5.67 5.18 -28.44
N ARG A 170 -4.93 5.05 -27.34
CA ARG A 170 -3.47 5.27 -27.32
C ARG A 170 -2.89 4.65 -26.05
N ILE A 171 -2.63 3.36 -26.12
CA ILE A 171 -1.55 2.73 -25.35
C ILE A 171 -0.49 2.33 -26.36
#